data_AF-A0A3S6H7Y8-F1
#
_entry.id   AF-A0A3S6H7Y8-F1
#
_cell.length_a   1.000
_cell.length_b   1.000
_cell.length_c   1.000
_cell.angle_alpha   90.00
_cell.angle_beta   90.00
_cell.angle_gamma   90.00
#
_symmetry.space_group_name_H-M   'P 1'
#
loop_
_entity.id
_entity.type
_entity.pdbx_description
1 polymer ?
#
loop_
_entity_poly.entity_id
_entity_poly.type
_entity_poly.pdbx_seq_one_letter_code
_entity_poly.pdbx_strand_id
1 'polypeptide(L)'
;MAAAEAANCIMEAPDGLIFPDRATLYVTAIEDRQYKDYKIHWWENVYGFDMSCIKDVAIKEPLVDVVDPKQLVTNACLIKRDLDFTIDLDFKGQLCELSCSTDYRMR
;
A
#
# COMPACT_ATOMS: atom_id res chain seq x y z
N MET A 1 -0.53 -24.29 -6.55
CA MET A 1 -1.66 -24.54 -7.46
C MET A 1 -2.97 -24.67 -6.68
N ALA A 2 -3.16 -25.72 -5.86
CA ALA A 2 -4.44 -25.96 -5.16
C ALA A 2 -4.95 -24.83 -4.23
N ALA A 3 -4.07 -24.06 -3.57
CA ALA A 3 -4.51 -23.03 -2.63
C ALA A 3 -5.08 -21.76 -3.31
N ALA A 4 -4.54 -21.36 -4.47
CA ALA A 4 -5.04 -20.21 -5.24
C ALA A 4 -6.34 -20.57 -5.98
N GLU A 5 -6.43 -21.78 -6.53
CA GLU A 5 -7.66 -22.31 -7.13
C GLU A 5 -8.78 -22.43 -6.09
N ALA A 6 -8.48 -22.86 -4.86
CA ALA A 6 -9.47 -22.94 -3.79
C ALA A 6 -10.06 -21.58 -3.40
N ALA A 7 -9.26 -20.51 -3.38
CA ALA A 7 -9.74 -19.15 -3.08
C ALA A 7 -10.71 -18.65 -4.16
N ASN A 8 -10.38 -18.81 -5.44
CA ASN A 8 -11.29 -18.47 -6.54
C ASN A 8 -12.58 -19.31 -6.51
N CYS A 9 -12.49 -20.61 -6.23
CA CYS A 9 -13.68 -21.44 -6.07
C CYS A 9 -14.57 -21.01 -4.88
N ILE A 10 -13.99 -20.50 -3.79
CA ILE A 10 -14.76 -19.95 -2.66
C ILE A 10 -15.41 -18.61 -3.05
N MET A 11 -14.70 -17.74 -3.77
CA MET A 11 -15.24 -16.44 -4.22
C MET A 11 -16.36 -16.60 -5.27
N GLU A 12 -16.25 -17.60 -6.14
CA GLU A 12 -17.21 -17.89 -7.21
C GLU A 12 -18.35 -18.83 -6.77
N ALA A 13 -18.26 -19.45 -5.59
CA ALA A 13 -19.33 -20.29 -5.06
C ALA A 13 -20.53 -19.45 -4.58
N PRO A 14 -21.78 -19.88 -4.88
CA PRO A 14 -22.95 -19.30 -4.23
C PRO A 14 -22.81 -19.51 -2.72
N ASP A 15 -22.96 -18.43 -1.95
CA ASP A 15 -22.79 -18.36 -0.49
C ASP A 15 -21.37 -18.57 0.07
N GLY A 16 -20.33 -18.43 -0.76
CA GLY A 16 -18.95 -18.33 -0.29
C GLY A 16 -18.76 -17.18 0.72
N LEU A 17 -18.02 -17.46 1.80
CA LEU A 17 -17.68 -16.48 2.83
C LEU A 17 -16.20 -16.11 2.73
N ILE A 18 -15.92 -14.81 2.67
CA ILE A 18 -14.58 -14.24 2.66
C ILE A 18 -14.41 -13.48 3.98
N PHE A 19 -13.28 -13.67 4.66
CA PHE A 19 -12.99 -12.94 5.90
C PHE A 19 -11.57 -12.34 5.81
N PRO A 20 -11.42 -11.01 5.92
CA PRO A 20 -12.47 -10.00 6.05
C PRO A 20 -13.27 -9.82 4.75
N ASP A 21 -14.58 -9.56 4.85
CA ASP A 21 -15.47 -9.26 3.71
C ASP A 21 -15.56 -7.77 3.40
N ARG A 22 -15.02 -6.91 4.28
CA ARG A 22 -15.05 -5.45 4.17
C ARG A 22 -13.75 -4.82 4.61
N ALA A 23 -13.27 -3.84 3.85
CA ALA A 23 -12.15 -2.98 4.20
C ALA A 23 -12.36 -1.58 3.66
N THR A 24 -12.22 -0.61 4.54
CA THR A 24 -12.50 0.80 4.26
C THR A 24 -11.24 1.63 4.38
N LEU A 25 -10.92 2.39 3.33
CA LEU A 25 -9.77 3.29 3.25
C LEU A 25 -10.17 4.71 3.65
N TYR A 26 -9.39 5.29 4.57
CA TYR A 26 -9.52 6.67 5.02
C TYR A 26 -8.25 7.46 4.71
N VAL A 27 -8.38 8.78 4.62
CA VAL A 27 -7.26 9.73 4.50
C VAL A 27 -7.39 10.86 5.50
N THR A 28 -6.26 11.36 5.98
CA THR A 28 -6.16 12.55 6.81
C THR A 28 -4.88 13.29 6.45
N ALA A 29 -4.84 14.60 6.71
CA ALA A 29 -3.63 15.41 6.61
C ALA A 29 -2.91 15.46 7.97
N ILE A 30 -1.59 15.55 7.90
CA ILE A 30 -0.69 15.57 9.06
C ILE A 30 0.29 16.73 8.95
N GLU A 31 0.76 17.21 10.10
CA GLU A 31 1.91 18.10 10.21
C GLU A 31 3.17 17.27 10.43
N ASP A 32 4.13 17.38 9.51
CA ASP A 32 5.31 16.52 9.52
C ASP A 32 6.57 17.25 9.03
N ARG A 33 6.70 18.53 9.37
CA ARG A 33 7.80 19.39 8.89
C ARG A 33 9.17 18.83 9.27
N GLN A 34 9.36 18.46 10.52
CA GLN A 34 10.67 17.99 11.02
C GLN A 34 11.15 16.76 10.26
N TYR A 35 10.25 15.82 10.00
CA TYR A 35 10.57 14.60 9.26
C TYR A 35 10.85 14.90 7.78
N LYS A 36 10.03 15.74 7.15
CA LYS A 36 10.23 16.18 5.76
C LYS A 36 11.56 16.90 5.58
N ASP A 37 11.96 17.75 6.53
CA ASP A 37 13.24 18.44 6.49
C ASP A 37 14.41 17.43 6.55
N TYR A 38 14.30 16.41 7.41
CA TYR A 38 15.34 15.40 7.59
C TYR A 38 15.43 14.35 6.46
N LYS A 39 14.32 14.05 5.78
CA LYS A 39 14.27 12.96 4.78
C LYS A 39 14.23 13.44 3.34
N ILE A 40 13.64 14.62 3.10
CA ILE A 40 13.45 15.17 1.75
C ILE A 40 14.43 16.33 1.52
N HIS A 41 14.43 17.34 2.39
CA HIS A 41 15.30 18.51 2.21
C HIS A 41 16.78 18.24 2.49
N TRP A 42 17.10 17.16 3.21
CA TRP A 42 18.48 16.72 3.43
C TRP A 42 19.28 16.54 2.12
N TRP A 43 18.62 16.10 1.05
CA TRP A 43 19.25 15.88 -0.25
C TRP A 43 19.68 17.17 -0.97
N GLU A 44 19.20 18.35 -0.55
CA GLU A 44 19.62 19.63 -1.13
C GLU A 44 21.08 19.97 -0.78
N ASN A 45 21.59 19.44 0.33
CA ASN A 45 22.94 19.71 0.79
C ASN A 45 23.50 18.52 1.59
N VAL A 46 24.00 17.55 0.85
CA VAL A 46 24.67 16.38 1.41
C VAL A 46 26.16 16.68 1.50
N TYR A 47 26.60 17.19 2.66
CA TYR A 47 28.00 17.57 2.93
C TYR A 47 28.57 18.60 1.93
N GLY A 48 27.76 19.54 1.44
CA GLY A 48 28.13 20.55 0.46
C GLY A 48 27.81 20.17 -0.99
N PHE A 49 27.32 18.95 -1.24
CA PHE A 49 26.89 18.50 -2.57
C PHE A 49 25.38 18.60 -2.73
N ASP A 50 24.94 19.17 -3.84
CA ASP A 50 23.52 19.23 -4.22
C ASP A 50 23.11 17.89 -4.85
N MET A 51 22.26 17.15 -4.15
CA MET A 51 21.66 15.89 -4.60
C MET A 51 20.14 16.03 -4.81
N SER A 52 19.66 17.22 -5.17
CA SER A 52 18.23 17.49 -5.39
C SER A 52 17.58 16.57 -6.43
N CYS A 53 18.34 15.96 -7.34
CA CYS A 53 17.82 14.94 -8.25
C CYS A 53 17.23 13.71 -7.51
N ILE A 54 17.75 13.35 -6.34
CA ILE A 54 17.23 12.26 -5.51
C ILE A 54 15.96 12.71 -4.78
N LYS A 55 15.92 13.96 -4.31
CA LYS A 55 14.74 14.57 -3.66
C LYS A 55 13.48 14.47 -4.54
N ASP A 56 13.63 14.73 -5.84
CA ASP A 56 12.52 14.71 -6.81
C ASP A 56 11.89 13.33 -7.01
N VAL A 57 12.66 12.28 -6.73
CA VAL A 57 12.19 10.89 -6.73
C VAL A 57 11.61 10.55 -5.36
N ALA A 58 12.34 10.85 -4.28
CA ALA A 58 11.96 10.52 -2.92
C ALA A 58 10.60 11.11 -2.51
N ILE A 59 10.23 12.30 -2.99
CA ILE A 59 8.94 12.93 -2.66
C ILE A 59 7.73 12.22 -3.30
N LYS A 60 7.95 11.44 -4.35
CA LYS A 60 6.89 10.70 -5.06
C LYS A 60 6.66 9.31 -4.48
N GLU A 61 7.61 8.80 -3.72
CA GLU A 61 7.52 7.49 -3.08
C GLU A 61 6.74 7.61 -1.77
N PRO A 62 5.58 6.94 -1.63
CA PRO A 62 4.84 6.94 -0.38
C PRO A 62 5.61 6.18 0.70
N LEU A 63 5.59 6.70 1.92
CA LEU A 63 6.24 6.08 3.07
C LEU A 63 5.22 5.36 3.95
N VAL A 64 5.60 4.18 4.44
CA VAL A 64 4.86 3.45 5.47
C VAL A 64 5.58 3.65 6.81
N ASP A 65 4.98 4.43 7.71
CA ASP A 65 5.50 4.69 9.06
C ASP A 65 4.35 4.94 10.06
N VAL A 66 4.66 4.94 11.35
CA VAL A 66 3.72 5.22 12.44
C VAL A 66 3.66 6.73 12.70
N VAL A 67 2.44 7.29 12.68
CA VAL A 67 2.20 8.72 12.92
C VAL A 67 1.72 8.95 14.35
N ASP A 68 2.27 9.96 15.05
CA ASP A 68 1.75 10.39 16.37
C ASP A 68 0.38 11.08 16.16
N PRO A 69 -0.69 10.68 16.89
CA PRO A 69 -2.00 11.33 16.79
C PRO A 69 -1.99 12.86 16.98
N LYS A 70 -0.99 13.43 17.67
CA LYS A 70 -0.84 14.88 17.84
C LYS A 70 -0.50 15.63 16.54
N GLN A 71 0.03 14.92 15.56
CA GLN A 71 0.38 15.49 14.25
C GLN A 71 -0.83 15.59 13.31
N LEU A 72 -1.98 15.01 13.67
CA LEU A 72 -3.19 15.07 12.85
C LEU A 72 -3.78 16.50 12.85
N VAL A 73 -3.89 17.11 11.67
CA VAL A 73 -4.40 18.50 11.52
C VAL A 73 -5.80 18.58 10.94
N THR A 74 -6.31 17.49 10.37
CA THR A 74 -7.67 17.41 9.80
C THR A 74 -8.44 16.22 10.36
N ASN A 75 -9.73 16.19 10.09
CA ASN A 75 -10.54 14.99 10.26
C ASN A 75 -10.20 13.93 9.19
N ALA A 76 -10.44 12.67 9.52
CA ALA A 76 -10.37 11.58 8.56
C ALA A 76 -11.54 11.65 7.57
N CYS A 77 -11.24 11.44 6.29
CA CYS A 77 -12.21 11.38 5.20
C CYS A 77 -12.22 9.96 4.61
N LEU A 78 -13.42 9.43 4.37
CA LEU A 78 -13.62 8.15 3.69
C LEU A 78 -13.24 8.29 2.21
N ILE A 79 -12.24 7.53 1.74
CA ILE A 79 -11.89 7.48 0.31
C ILE A 79 -12.65 6.36 -0.39
N LYS A 80 -12.60 5.15 0.17
CA LYS A 80 -13.17 3.96 -0.48
C LYS A 80 -13.70 3.01 0.58
N ARG A 81 -14.98 2.63 0.45
CA ARG A 81 -15.65 1.75 1.41
C ARG A 81 -15.37 0.28 1.16
N ASP A 82 -15.40 -0.12 -0.11
CA ASP A 82 -15.27 -1.50 -0.56
C ASP A 82 -14.04 -1.54 -1.47
N LEU A 83 -12.91 -1.96 -0.89
CA LEU A 83 -11.62 -1.98 -1.58
C LEU A 83 -11.48 -3.29 -2.36
N ASP A 84 -11.77 -3.23 -3.65
CA ASP A 84 -11.44 -4.31 -4.56
C ASP A 84 -9.94 -4.27 -4.87
N PHE A 85 -9.27 -5.42 -4.79
CA PHE A 85 -7.83 -5.51 -5.05
C PHE A 85 -7.49 -6.83 -5.72
N THR A 86 -6.48 -6.82 -6.57
CA THR A 86 -5.98 -8.02 -7.24
C THR A 86 -4.67 -8.43 -6.60
N ILE A 87 -4.54 -9.70 -6.24
CA ILE A 87 -3.29 -10.29 -5.76
C ILE A 87 -2.65 -11.03 -6.93
N ASP A 88 -1.54 -10.50 -7.42
CA ASP A 88 -0.68 -11.16 -8.39
C ASP A 88 0.47 -11.87 -7.65
N LEU A 89 0.64 -13.15 -7.92
CA LEU A 89 1.69 -14.01 -7.38
C LEU A 89 2.50 -14.59 -8.53
N ASP A 90 3.71 -14.07 -8.74
CA ASP A 90 4.68 -14.61 -9.69
C ASP A 90 5.84 -15.26 -8.95
N PHE A 91 5.97 -16.57 -9.10
CA PHE A 91 7.03 -17.39 -8.52
C PHE A 91 7.77 -18.17 -9.61
N LYS A 92 9.10 -18.04 -9.65
CA LYS A 92 9.99 -18.82 -10.51
C LYS A 92 11.02 -19.55 -9.65
N GLY A 93 10.89 -20.88 -9.57
CA GLY A 93 11.85 -21.77 -8.93
C GLY A 93 12.58 -22.66 -9.94
N GLN A 94 13.59 -23.41 -9.49
CA GLN A 94 14.37 -24.32 -10.34
C GLN A 94 13.57 -25.50 -10.90
N LEU A 95 12.46 -25.86 -10.24
CA LEU A 95 11.64 -27.05 -10.58
C LEU A 95 10.19 -26.71 -10.92
N CYS A 96 9.75 -25.46 -10.71
CA CYS A 96 8.42 -25.01 -11.08
C CYS A 96 8.33 -23.49 -11.23
N GLU A 97 7.41 -23.08 -12.08
CA GLU A 97 6.97 -21.70 -12.25
C GLU A 97 5.48 -21.65 -11.91
N LEU A 98 5.07 -20.64 -11.16
CA LEU A 98 3.69 -20.39 -10.77
C LEU A 98 3.42 -18.90 -10.95
N SER A 99 2.50 -18.58 -11.85
CA SER A 99 1.92 -17.25 -11.98
C SER A 99 0.43 -17.39 -11.71
N CYS A 100 -0.11 -16.66 -10.73
CA CYS A 100 -1.54 -16.61 -10.51
C CYS A 100 -1.98 -15.21 -10.09
N SER A 101 -3.10 -14.79 -10.65
CA SER A 101 -3.78 -13.53 -10.32
C SER A 101 -5.13 -13.85 -9.70
N THR A 102 -5.45 -13.22 -8.58
CA THR A 102 -6.68 -13.47 -7.81
C THR A 102 -7.37 -12.14 -7.53
N ASP A 103 -8.54 -11.93 -8.13
CA ASP A 103 -9.34 -10.72 -7.95
C ASP A 103 -10.20 -10.82 -6.69
N TYR A 104 -9.86 -10.05 -5.66
CA TYR A 104 -10.69 -9.93 -4.47
C TYR A 104 -11.70 -8.81 -4.65
N ARG A 105 -12.99 -9.18 -4.64
CA ARG A 105 -14.11 -8.23 -4.55
C ARG A 105 -14.72 -8.26 -3.15
N MET A 106 -14.75 -7.10 -2.52
CA MET A 106 -15.41 -6.93 -1.21
C MET A 106 -16.91 -6.66 -1.39
N ARG A 107 -17.73 -6.94 -0.36
CA ARG A 107 -19.21 -6.83 -0.40
C ARG A 107 -19.79 -5.63 0.33
#